data_AF-A0A0G4FEA8-F1
#
_entry.id   AF-A0A0G4FEA8-F1
#
_cell.length_a   1.000
_cell.length_b   1.000
_cell.length_c   1.000
_cell.angle_alpha   90.00
_cell.angle_beta   90.00
_cell.angle_gamma   90.00
#
_symmetry.space_group_name_H-M   'P 1'
#
loop_
_entity.id
_entity.type
_entity.pdbx_description
1 polymer ?
#
loop_
_entity_poly.entity_id
_entity_poly.type
_entity_poly.pdbx_seq_one_letter_code
_entity_poly.pdbx_strand_id
1 'polypeptide(L)'
;MKKYVLPKYKIKTSFWQNMHSLLAPGGMTVVNNVPSFFEGHPCKCEDPLFRGTVCLPQKSLPVDLCFLKKDQTKSLLFEHFIELTKNETGLQLTTQAFFNSKGNMGVGLQRMPLE
;
A
#
# COMPACT_ATOMS: atom_id res chain seq x y z
N MET A 1 -15.59 8.20 24.26
CA MET A 1 -14.66 7.71 23.22
C MET A 1 -15.44 7.36 21.97
N LYS A 2 -15.26 8.07 20.85
CA LYS A 2 -15.84 7.70 19.56
C LYS A 2 -15.15 6.42 19.09
N LYS A 3 -15.87 5.29 19.05
CA LYS A 3 -15.40 4.09 18.37
C LYS A 3 -15.37 4.40 16.88
N TYR A 4 -14.16 4.61 16.33
CA TYR A 4 -13.98 4.66 14.89
C TYR A 4 -14.26 3.26 14.35
N VAL A 5 -15.47 3.03 13.87
CA VAL A 5 -15.81 1.81 13.14
C VAL A 5 -15.11 1.93 11.78
N LEU A 6 -13.93 1.32 11.67
CA LEU A 6 -13.25 1.20 10.39
C LEU A 6 -14.19 0.50 9.40
N PRO A 7 -14.30 0.98 8.15
CA PRO A 7 -15.12 0.33 7.14
C PRO A 7 -14.68 -1.14 7.05
N LYS A 8 -15.63 -2.08 7.17
CA LYS A 8 -15.35 -3.50 6.96
C LYS A 8 -14.98 -3.68 5.48
N TYR A 9 -13.68 -3.67 5.16
CA TYR A 9 -13.10 -3.93 3.84
C TYR A 9 -13.26 -5.40 3.40
N LYS A 10 -14.43 -6.00 3.60
CA LYS A 10 -14.75 -7.39 3.25
C LYS A 10 -14.69 -7.67 1.73
N ILE A 11 -14.49 -6.66 0.88
CA ILE A 11 -14.64 -6.76 -0.58
C ILE A 11 -13.31 -7.05 -1.32
N LYS A 12 -12.16 -7.16 -0.62
CA LYS A 12 -10.85 -7.35 -1.31
C LYS A 12 -9.96 -8.49 -0.81
N THR A 13 -10.26 -9.14 0.30
CA THR A 13 -9.45 -10.27 0.80
C THR A 13 -9.46 -11.45 -0.18
N SER A 14 -10.61 -11.78 -0.77
CA SER A 14 -10.71 -12.88 -1.74
C SER A 14 -9.88 -12.64 -3.01
N PHE A 15 -9.83 -11.40 -3.52
CA PHE A 15 -8.99 -11.07 -4.67
C PHE A 15 -7.52 -11.33 -4.37
N TRP A 16 -7.01 -10.83 -3.25
CA TRP A 16 -5.61 -11.02 -2.86
C TRP A 16 -5.27 -12.46 -2.50
N GLN A 17 -6.18 -13.18 -1.84
CA GLN A 17 -6.05 -14.61 -1.56
C GLN A 17 -6.03 -15.43 -2.86
N ASN A 18 -6.86 -15.08 -3.84
CA ASN A 18 -6.84 -15.71 -5.16
C ASN A 18 -5.52 -15.42 -5.90
N MET A 19 -5.06 -14.17 -5.85
CA MET A 19 -3.76 -13.80 -6.44
C MET A 19 -2.61 -14.58 -5.80
N HIS A 20 -2.59 -14.73 -4.47
CA HIS A 20 -1.60 -15.58 -3.78
C HIS A 20 -1.64 -17.02 -4.27
N SER A 21 -2.83 -17.61 -4.35
CA SER A 21 -3.03 -19.00 -4.77
C SER A 21 -2.55 -19.26 -6.21
N LEU A 22 -2.68 -18.27 -7.09
CA LEU A 22 -2.29 -18.35 -8.50
C LEU A 22 -0.81 -18.06 -8.75
N LEU A 23 -0.13 -17.36 -7.83
CA LEU A 23 1.29 -17.04 -7.94
C LEU A 23 2.14 -18.24 -7.55
N ALA A 24 3.13 -18.60 -8.37
CA ALA A 24 4.17 -19.54 -7.96
C ALA A 24 4.92 -19.00 -6.73
N PRO A 25 5.53 -19.86 -5.88
CA PRO A 25 6.43 -19.39 -4.82
C PRO A 25 7.49 -18.43 -5.35
N GLY A 26 7.63 -17.26 -4.73
CA GLY A 26 8.53 -16.19 -5.20
C GLY A 26 8.06 -15.43 -6.45
N GLY A 27 6.93 -15.82 -7.05
CA GLY A 27 6.31 -15.12 -8.17
C GLY A 27 5.82 -13.73 -7.77
N MET A 28 5.94 -12.78 -8.70
CA MET A 28 5.58 -11.38 -8.50
C MET A 28 4.39 -11.00 -9.39
N THR A 29 3.41 -10.27 -8.83
CA THR A 29 2.37 -9.58 -9.57
C THR A 29 2.54 -8.08 -9.45
N VAL A 30 2.24 -7.36 -10.52
CA VAL A 30 2.34 -5.90 -10.57
C VAL A 30 0.94 -5.32 -10.68
N VAL A 31 0.54 -4.56 -9.66
CA VAL A 31 -0.78 -3.96 -9.56
C VAL A 31 -0.66 -2.50 -9.93
N ASN A 32 -1.11 -2.14 -11.13
CA ASN A 32 -0.97 -0.78 -11.69
C ASN A 32 -1.99 0.24 -11.18
N ASN A 33 -3.01 -0.23 -10.45
CA ASN A 33 -4.08 0.61 -9.91
C ASN A 33 -4.19 0.32 -8.42
N VAL A 34 -3.21 0.78 -7.63
CA VAL A 34 -3.40 0.87 -6.19
C VAL A 34 -4.65 1.73 -5.96
N PRO A 35 -5.58 1.30 -5.10
CA PRO A 35 -6.82 2.03 -4.93
C PRO A 35 -6.60 3.51 -4.63
N SER A 36 -7.25 4.39 -5.39
CA SER A 36 -7.08 5.84 -5.31
C SER A 36 -7.43 6.44 -3.95
N PHE A 37 -8.09 5.68 -3.06
CA PHE A 37 -8.50 6.16 -1.74
C PHE A 37 -7.35 6.41 -0.76
N PHE A 38 -6.13 5.95 -1.04
CA PHE A 38 -5.00 6.20 -0.15
C PHE A 38 -4.41 7.61 -0.29
N GLU A 39 -4.63 8.30 -1.41
CA GLU A 39 -4.22 9.70 -1.72
C GLU A 39 -2.76 10.10 -1.33
N GLY A 40 -1.90 9.11 -1.10
CA GLY A 40 -0.47 9.29 -0.88
C GLY A 40 0.32 9.15 -2.18
N HIS A 41 1.50 9.77 -2.22
CA HIS A 41 2.48 9.58 -3.29
C HIS A 41 3.84 9.17 -2.69
N PRO A 42 4.63 8.35 -3.41
CA PRO A 42 5.99 8.03 -3.00
C PRO A 42 6.85 9.30 -3.00
N CYS A 43 7.72 9.41 -2.00
CA CYS A 43 8.68 10.50 -1.85
C CYS A 43 9.89 10.04 -1.03
N LYS A 44 10.85 10.94 -0.80
CA LYS A 44 11.86 10.79 0.24
C LYS A 44 11.64 11.89 1.26
N CYS A 45 11.55 11.55 2.55
CA CYS A 45 11.35 12.57 3.58
C CYS A 45 12.53 13.55 3.70
N GLU A 46 13.69 13.19 3.16
CA GLU A 46 14.89 14.03 3.10
C GLU A 46 14.78 15.14 2.03
N ASP A 47 13.90 14.96 1.04
CA ASP A 47 13.69 15.96 -0.02
C ASP A 47 12.75 17.10 0.46
N PRO A 48 12.88 18.31 -0.11
CA PRO A 48 12.00 19.43 0.24
C PRO A 48 10.52 19.10 -0.02
N LEU A 49 9.72 19.06 1.05
CA LEU A 49 8.30 18.77 0.95
C LEU A 49 7.50 20.02 0.56
N PHE A 50 6.48 19.82 -0.28
CA PHE A 50 5.52 20.88 -0.58
C PHE A 50 4.75 21.33 0.67
N ARG A 51 4.35 22.60 0.69
CA ARG A 51 3.64 23.19 1.82
C ARG A 51 2.32 22.46 2.05
N GLY A 52 2.12 21.95 3.27
CA GLY A 52 0.91 21.20 3.63
C GLY A 52 1.01 19.70 3.34
N THR A 53 2.19 19.17 3.01
CA THR A 53 2.46 17.74 2.92
C THR A 53 3.09 17.24 4.22
N VAL A 54 2.73 16.02 4.63
CA VAL A 54 3.32 15.27 5.74
C VAL A 54 4.01 14.05 5.13
N CYS A 55 5.25 13.80 5.52
CA CYS A 55 5.99 12.61 5.12
C CYS A 55 5.94 11.56 6.22
N LEU A 56 5.76 10.30 5.82
CA LEU A 56 5.64 9.15 6.70
C LEU A 56 6.65 8.09 6.27
N PRO A 57 7.75 7.93 7.03
CA PRO A 57 8.76 6.93 6.72
C PRO A 57 8.18 5.53 6.73
N GLN A 58 8.49 4.73 5.72
CA GLN A 58 7.94 3.38 5.59
C GLN A 58 8.99 2.33 5.91
N LYS A 59 8.77 1.55 6.98
CA LYS A 59 9.61 0.38 7.28
C LYS A 59 9.45 -0.75 6.26
N SER A 60 8.30 -0.77 5.59
CA SER A 60 7.84 -1.88 4.75
C SER A 60 7.99 -1.63 3.25
N LEU A 61 8.39 -0.43 2.85
CA LEU A 61 8.54 -0.01 1.46
C LEU A 61 9.93 0.61 1.25
N PRO A 62 10.51 0.49 0.05
CA PRO A 62 11.80 1.12 -0.30
C PRO A 62 11.71 2.63 -0.56
N VAL A 63 10.57 3.26 -0.26
CA VAL A 63 10.28 4.69 -0.42
C VAL A 63 9.42 5.15 0.73
N ASP A 64 9.52 6.43 1.09
CA ASP A 64 8.61 7.05 2.05
C ASP A 64 7.31 7.43 1.37
N LEU A 65 6.28 7.70 2.17
CA LEU A 65 4.99 8.15 1.65
C LEU A 65 4.69 9.56 2.10
N CYS A 66 4.31 10.39 1.14
CA CYS A 66 3.90 11.76 1.36
C CYS A 66 2.39 11.89 1.16
N PHE A 67 1.75 12.58 2.11
CA PHE A 67 0.31 12.81 2.12
C PHE A 67 0.05 14.30 2.28
N LEU A 68 -1.03 14.81 1.69
CA LEU A 68 -1.53 16.10 2.10
C LEU A 68 -1.97 16.02 3.57
N LYS A 69 -1.73 17.06 4.36
CA LYS A 69 -2.05 17.10 5.79
C LYS A 69 -3.53 16.80 6.08
N LYS A 70 -4.42 17.21 5.18
CA LYS A 70 -5.87 16.91 5.24
C LYS A 70 -6.19 15.42 5.06
N ASP A 71 -5.29 14.66 4.43
CA ASP A 71 -5.42 13.26 4.09
C ASP A 71 -4.56 12.35 4.98
N GLN A 72 -3.88 12.91 5.98
CA GLN A 72 -3.00 12.15 6.89
C GLN A 72 -3.70 10.94 7.51
N THR A 73 -4.99 11.03 7.86
CA THR A 73 -5.72 9.90 8.45
C THR A 73 -5.87 8.71 7.47
N LYS A 74 -5.78 8.95 6.16
CA LYS A 74 -5.77 7.88 5.13
C LYS A 74 -4.44 7.12 5.11
N SER A 75 -3.35 7.69 5.63
CA SER A 75 -2.06 6.97 5.73
C SER A 75 -2.17 5.77 6.69
N LEU A 76 -2.94 5.89 7.77
CA LEU A 76 -3.21 4.80 8.70
C LEU A 76 -3.93 3.63 8.02
N LEU A 77 -4.82 3.93 7.06
CA LEU A 77 -5.49 2.90 6.26
C LEU A 77 -4.50 2.20 5.34
N PHE A 78 -3.51 2.94 4.81
CA PHE A 78 -2.46 2.38 3.97
C PHE A 78 -1.56 1.41 4.75
N GLU A 79 -1.09 1.81 5.93
CA GLU A 79 -0.29 0.94 6.79
C GLU A 79 -1.03 -0.35 7.15
N HIS A 80 -2.29 -0.23 7.55
CA HIS A 80 -3.12 -1.40 7.85
C HIS A 80 -3.33 -2.29 6.62
N PHE A 81 -3.48 -1.71 5.43
CA PHE A 81 -3.56 -2.47 4.19
C PHE A 81 -2.26 -3.25 3.92
N ILE A 82 -1.08 -2.66 4.16
CA ILE A 82 0.21 -3.36 4.04
C ILE A 82 0.27 -4.55 5.00
N GLU A 83 -0.14 -4.33 6.25
CA GLU A 83 -0.13 -5.37 7.28
C GLU A 83 -1.02 -6.55 6.90
N LEU A 84 -2.27 -6.29 6.49
CA LEU A 84 -3.20 -7.32 6.03
C LEU A 84 -2.65 -8.08 4.82
N THR A 85 -2.05 -7.37 3.86
CA THR A 85 -1.50 -7.98 2.65
C THR A 85 -0.34 -8.93 3.01
N LYS A 86 0.57 -8.49 3.90
CA LYS A 86 1.71 -9.30 4.34
C LYS A 86 1.31 -10.50 5.19
N ASN A 87 0.51 -10.27 6.23
CA ASN A 87 0.26 -11.26 7.28
C ASN A 87 -0.91 -12.18 6.96
N GLU A 88 -2.03 -11.65 6.46
CA GLU A 88 -3.23 -12.46 6.23
C GLU A 88 -3.27 -13.10 4.85
N THR A 89 -2.70 -12.44 3.84
CA THR A 89 -2.74 -12.94 2.45
C THR A 89 -1.43 -13.55 1.99
N GLY A 90 -0.36 -13.44 2.78
CA GLY A 90 0.97 -13.96 2.43
C GLY A 90 1.58 -13.27 1.22
N LEU A 91 1.28 -11.98 1.00
CA LEU A 91 1.80 -11.20 -0.11
C LEU A 91 2.68 -10.06 0.41
N GLN A 92 3.92 -9.97 -0.07
CA GLN A 92 4.86 -8.91 0.31
C GLN A 92 4.98 -7.84 -0.76
N LEU A 93 5.01 -6.58 -0.37
CA LEU A 93 5.41 -5.48 -1.25
C LEU A 93 6.91 -5.51 -1.52
N THR A 94 7.31 -5.61 -2.78
CA THR A 94 8.71 -5.85 -3.17
C THR A 94 9.34 -4.80 -4.08
N THR A 95 8.54 -3.94 -4.71
CA THR A 95 9.05 -2.93 -5.66
C THR A 95 8.70 -1.51 -5.23
N GLN A 96 9.52 -0.57 -5.69
CA GLN A 96 9.20 0.86 -5.60
C GLN A 96 7.87 1.14 -6.30
N ALA A 97 7.07 2.00 -5.69
CA ALA A 97 5.86 2.48 -6.34
C ALA A 97 6.26 3.23 -7.62
N PHE A 98 5.68 2.84 -8.75
CA PHE A 98 5.95 3.45 -10.05
C PHE A 98 4.66 4.01 -10.64
N PHE A 99 4.78 5.02 -11.50
CA PHE A 99 3.63 5.60 -12.19
C PHE A 99 3.54 5.02 -13.59
N ASN A 100 2.35 4.60 -13.99
CA ASN A 100 2.11 4.26 -15.40
C ASN A 100 1.94 5.53 -16.24
N SER A 101 1.84 5.37 -17.56
CA SER A 101 1.64 6.49 -18.50
C SER A 101 0.36 7.31 -18.28
N LYS A 102 -0.55 6.85 -17.42
CA LYS A 102 -1.79 7.53 -17.05
C LYS A 102 -1.68 8.25 -15.69
N GLY A 103 -0.51 8.23 -15.04
CA GLY A 103 -0.30 8.83 -13.73
C GLY A 103 -0.84 8.01 -12.56
N ASN A 104 -1.24 6.75 -12.78
CA ASN A 104 -1.68 5.89 -11.69
C ASN A 104 -0.47 5.22 -11.03
N MET A 105 -0.52 5.12 -9.70
CA MET A 105 0.49 4.44 -8.90
C MET A 105 0.30 2.92 -8.96
N GLY A 106 1.39 2.23 -9.27
CA GLY A 106 1.51 0.79 -9.24
C GLY A 106 2.52 0.29 -8.22
N VAL A 107 2.32 -0.93 -7.72
CA VAL A 107 3.23 -1.63 -6.79
C VAL A 107 3.37 -3.09 -7.19
N GLY A 108 4.51 -3.69 -6.88
CA GLY A 108 4.73 -5.12 -7.04
C GLY A 108 4.53 -5.87 -5.72
N LEU A 109 3.84 -7.00 -5.81
CA LEU A 109 3.58 -7.92 -4.72
C LEU A 109 4.21 -9.28 -5.04
N GLN A 110 4.88 -9.89 -4.07
CA GLN A 110 5.47 -11.21 -4.17
C GLN A 110 4.77 -12.18 -3.22
N ARG A 111 4.59 -13.43 -3.65
CA ARG A 111 4.11 -14.50 -2.78
C ARG A 111 5.14 -14.85 -1.70
N MET A 112 4.71 -14.83 -0.44
CA MET A 112 5.41 -15.37 0.72
C MET A 112 4.76 -16.68 1.20
N PRO A 113 5.51 -17.55 1.88
CA PRO A 113 4.93 -18.61 2.71
C PRO A 113 3.98 -18.00 3.76
N LEU A 114 2.85 -18.64 4.00
CA LEU A 114 2.01 -18.35 5.16
C LEU A 114 2.58 -19.18 6.32
N GLU A 115 2.95 -18.52 7.41
CA GLU A 115 3.34 -19.18 8.66
C GLU A 115 2.13 -19.78 9.39
#